data_AF-A0A838J2I3-F1
#
_entry.id   AF-A0A838J2I3-F1
#
_cell.length_a   1.000
_cell.length_b   1.000
_cell.length_c   1.000
_cell.angle_alpha   90.00
_cell.angle_beta   90.00
_cell.angle_gamma   90.00
#
_symmetry.space_group_name_H-M   'P 1'
#
loop_
_entity.id
_entity.type
_entity.pdbx_description
1 polymer ?
#
loop_
_entity_poly.entity_id
_entity_poly.type
_entity_poly.pdbx_seq_one_letter_code
_entity_poly.pdbx_strand_id
1 'polypeptide(L)'
;MSRCTTAKCHTRRTVIVRPHEQAQALMAARARETTPEFRAAYHQRSGIEGTHSQATRTMGLRRSRYGGLAKTHLQHVATVVAMNLLRLLAWQDGIPLARTRRSPFLLLMQAIG
;
A
#
# COMPACT_ATOMS: atom_id res chain seq x y z
N MET A 1 -22.32 -19.63 29.93
CA MET A 1 -21.03 -19.06 30.38
C MET A 1 -20.51 -18.09 29.31
N SER A 2 -20.85 -16.80 29.43
CA SER A 2 -20.44 -15.76 28.48
C SER A 2 -19.05 -15.22 28.84
N ARG A 3 -18.06 -15.44 27.97
CA ARG A 3 -16.71 -14.89 28.14
C ARG A 3 -16.71 -13.43 27.67
N CYS A 4 -17.09 -12.50 28.55
CA CYS A 4 -16.91 -11.07 28.32
C CYS A 4 -15.41 -10.72 28.44
N THR A 5 -14.84 -10.05 27.44
CA THR A 5 -13.44 -9.59 27.50
C THR A 5 -13.37 -8.27 28.26
N THR A 6 -12.52 -8.21 29.28
CA THR A 6 -12.30 -7.05 30.18
C THR A 6 -11.37 -6.01 29.56
N ALA A 7 -11.69 -5.56 28.35
CA ALA A 7 -10.89 -4.56 27.66
C ALA A 7 -11.15 -3.17 28.30
N LYS A 8 -10.25 -2.73 29.19
CA LYS A 8 -10.28 -1.40 29.81
C LYS A 8 -10.14 -0.32 28.74
N CYS A 9 -11.16 0.52 28.58
CA CYS A 9 -11.15 1.81 27.88
C CYS A 9 -10.32 1.85 26.59
N HIS A 10 -10.79 1.20 25.53
CA HIS A 10 -10.19 1.36 24.20
C HIS A 10 -10.98 2.37 23.37
N THR A 11 -10.24 3.25 22.67
CA THR A 11 -10.67 4.08 21.54
C THR A 11 -11.88 3.47 20.85
N ARG A 12 -13.03 4.15 20.93
CA ARG A 12 -14.31 3.70 20.38
C ARG A 12 -14.09 3.17 18.96
N ARG A 13 -14.33 1.88 18.71
CA ARG A 13 -14.32 1.34 17.34
C ARG A 13 -15.36 2.11 16.54
N THR A 14 -14.92 2.87 15.56
CA THR A 14 -15.82 3.56 14.65
C THR A 14 -16.19 2.58 13.55
N VAL A 15 -17.46 2.19 13.52
CA VAL A 15 -18.01 1.37 12.44
C VAL A 15 -18.58 2.33 11.40
N ILE A 16 -18.01 2.31 10.20
CA ILE A 16 -18.53 3.09 9.07
C ILE A 16 -19.53 2.21 8.33
N VAL A 17 -20.82 2.53 8.45
CA VAL A 17 -21.88 1.89 7.68
C VAL A 17 -22.04 2.66 6.37
N ARG A 18 -21.79 1.97 5.25
CA ARG A 18 -21.97 2.55 3.92
C ARG A 18 -23.44 2.46 3.49
N PRO A 19 -23.97 3.45 2.76
CA PRO A 19 -25.23 3.32 2.05
C PRO A 19 -25.28 2.05 1.18
N HIS A 20 -26.47 1.48 1.02
CA HIS A 20 -26.68 0.17 0.39
C HIS A 20 -26.02 0.04 -0.99
N GLU A 21 -26.24 1.02 -1.87
CA GLU A 21 -25.66 1.03 -3.22
C GLU A 21 -24.13 1.04 -3.22
N GLN A 22 -23.51 1.82 -2.32
CA GLN A 22 -22.06 1.87 -2.19
C GLN A 22 -21.49 0.55 -1.67
N ALA A 23 -22.22 -0.11 -0.76
CA ALA A 23 -21.84 -1.43 -0.27
C ALA A 23 -21.91 -2.48 -1.39
N GLN A 24 -22.98 -2.48 -2.19
CA GLN A 24 -23.13 -3.35 -3.35
C GLN A 24 -22.05 -3.11 -4.41
N ALA A 25 -21.78 -1.85 -4.75
CA ALA A 25 -20.73 -1.49 -5.70
C ALA A 25 -19.35 -1.97 -5.24
N LEU A 26 -19.05 -1.85 -3.93
CA LEU A 26 -17.81 -2.35 -3.35
C LEU A 26 -17.73 -3.88 -3.39
N MET A 27 -18.82 -4.57 -3.09
CA MET A 27 -18.87 -6.04 -3.19
C MET A 27 -18.67 -6.52 -4.63
N ALA A 28 -19.31 -5.87 -5.61
CA ALA A 28 -19.13 -6.18 -7.03
C ALA A 28 -17.69 -5.90 -7.49
N ALA A 29 -17.07 -4.80 -7.03
CA ALA A 29 -15.66 -4.51 -7.31
C ALA A 29 -14.73 -5.60 -6.76
N ARG A 30 -14.92 -6.04 -5.51
CA ARG A 30 -14.13 -7.12 -4.89
C ARG A 30 -14.30 -8.46 -5.62
N ALA A 31 -15.52 -8.78 -6.07
CA ALA A 31 -15.76 -9.98 -6.86
C ALA A 31 -14.96 -9.91 -8.19
N ARG A 32 -14.98 -8.76 -8.87
CA ARG A 32 -14.17 -8.52 -10.08
C ARG A 32 -12.67 -8.61 -9.81
N GLU A 33 -12.18 -8.07 -8.70
CA GLU A 33 -10.76 -8.15 -8.31
C GLU A 33 -10.23 -9.59 -8.18
N THR A 34 -11.13 -10.54 -7.93
CA THR A 34 -10.76 -11.95 -7.77
C THR A 34 -10.53 -12.65 -9.11
N THR A 35 -11.03 -12.08 -10.22
CA THR A 35 -10.94 -12.66 -11.57
C THR A 35 -9.50 -12.65 -12.11
N PRO A 36 -9.09 -13.69 -12.87
CA PRO A 36 -7.75 -13.75 -13.45
C PRO A 36 -7.49 -12.62 -14.47
N GLU A 37 -8.51 -12.20 -15.22
CA GLU A 37 -8.42 -11.09 -16.19
C GLU A 37 -8.11 -9.78 -15.49
N PHE A 38 -8.79 -9.51 -14.36
CA PHE A 38 -8.49 -8.34 -13.55
C PHE A 38 -7.08 -8.38 -12.98
N ARG A 39 -6.64 -9.54 -12.44
CA ARG A 39 -5.28 -9.69 -11.91
C ARG A 39 -4.23 -9.42 -12.99
N ALA A 40 -4.41 -9.98 -14.19
CA ALA A 40 -3.50 -9.76 -15.32
C ALA A 40 -3.40 -8.27 -15.68
N ALA A 41 -4.53 -7.58 -15.78
CA ALA A 41 -4.57 -6.13 -16.04
C ALA A 41 -3.94 -5.32 -14.88
N TYR A 42 -4.17 -5.73 -13.63
CA TYR A 42 -3.70 -5.02 -12.44
C TYR A 42 -2.23 -5.29 -12.10
N HIS A 43 -1.64 -6.38 -12.58
CA HIS A 43 -0.22 -6.73 -12.37
C HIS A 43 0.73 -5.63 -12.85
N GLN A 44 0.39 -4.92 -13.92
CA GLN A 44 1.18 -3.78 -14.39
C GLN A 44 1.24 -2.65 -13.36
N ARG A 45 0.19 -2.50 -12.53
CA ARG A 45 0.09 -1.46 -11.50
C ARG A 45 0.58 -1.89 -10.13
N SER A 46 0.64 -3.19 -9.82
CA SER A 46 1.00 -3.65 -8.47
C SER A 46 2.41 -3.22 -8.02
N GLY A 47 3.31 -2.88 -8.95
CA GLY A 47 4.65 -2.38 -8.64
C GLY A 47 4.72 -0.92 -8.15
N ILE A 48 3.67 -0.12 -8.31
CA ILE A 48 3.73 1.32 -8.00
C ILE A 48 3.72 1.59 -6.49
N GLU A 49 3.04 0.76 -5.71
CA GLU A 49 2.92 0.95 -4.26
C GLU A 49 4.27 0.80 -3.56
N GLY A 50 5.08 -0.18 -3.98
CA GLY A 50 6.45 -0.35 -3.50
C GLY A 50 7.33 0.86 -3.85
N THR A 51 7.16 1.39 -5.05
CA THR A 51 7.84 2.61 -5.52
C THR A 51 7.48 3.83 -4.71
N HIS A 52 6.19 4.05 -4.47
CA HIS A 52 5.72 5.16 -3.66
C HIS A 52 6.16 5.02 -2.19
N SER A 53 6.17 3.80 -1.65
CA SER A 53 6.68 3.50 -0.31
C SER A 53 8.18 3.85 -0.20
N GLN A 54 9.00 3.44 -1.17
CA GLN A 54 10.42 3.80 -1.23
C GLN A 54 10.63 5.32 -1.28
N ALA A 55 9.86 6.02 -2.11
CA ALA A 55 9.99 7.48 -2.27
C ALA A 55 9.66 8.22 -0.96
N THR A 56 8.57 7.81 -0.32
CA THR A 56 8.06 8.49 0.87
C THR A 56 8.87 8.17 2.13
N ARG A 57 9.33 6.92 2.30
CA ARG A 57 10.05 6.48 3.50
C ARG A 57 11.55 6.77 3.46
N THR A 58 12.17 6.68 2.28
CA THR A 58 13.64 6.82 2.15
C THR A 58 14.04 8.21 1.66
N MET A 59 13.24 8.83 0.78
CA MET A 59 13.64 10.07 0.10
C MET A 59 12.81 11.31 0.46
N GLY A 60 11.88 11.19 1.43
CA GLY A 60 11.14 12.35 1.94
C GLY A 60 10.18 13.00 0.95
N LEU A 61 9.66 12.24 -0.04
CA LEU A 61 8.82 12.76 -1.15
C LEU A 61 7.64 13.66 -0.69
N ARG A 62 7.09 13.45 0.50
CA ARG A 62 5.92 14.22 1.00
C ARG A 62 6.25 15.66 1.42
N ARG A 63 7.53 16.04 1.50
CA ARG A 63 7.95 17.36 1.98
C ARG A 63 8.90 17.98 0.98
N SER A 64 8.53 19.14 0.43
CA SER A 64 9.49 20.01 -0.24
C SER A 64 9.98 21.08 0.71
N ARG A 65 11.31 21.28 0.76
CA ARG A 65 11.94 22.32 1.59
C ARG A 65 11.82 23.71 0.97
N TYR A 66 11.43 23.78 -0.30
CA TYR A 66 11.37 25.02 -1.06
C TYR A 66 9.91 25.38 -1.39
N GLY A 67 9.59 26.67 -1.33
CA GLY A 67 8.28 27.17 -1.77
C GLY A 67 8.20 27.25 -3.29
N GLY A 68 7.03 26.89 -3.84
CA GLY A 68 6.69 27.03 -5.26
C GLY A 68 6.75 25.72 -6.07
N LEU A 69 5.80 25.59 -7.01
CA LEU A 69 5.61 24.36 -7.80
C LEU A 69 6.84 23.96 -8.63
N ALA A 70 7.54 24.94 -9.21
CA ALA A 70 8.73 24.66 -10.04
C ALA A 70 9.85 23.99 -9.25
N LYS A 71 10.10 24.45 -8.01
CA LYS A 71 11.15 23.86 -7.14
C LYS A 71 10.74 22.49 -6.62
N THR A 72 9.46 22.32 -6.26
CA THR A 72 8.90 21.01 -5.89
C THR A 72 9.00 20.01 -7.04
N HIS A 73 8.69 20.43 -8.27
CA HIS A 73 8.80 19.59 -9.46
C HIS A 73 10.25 19.12 -9.66
N LEU A 74 11.22 20.04 -9.59
CA LEU A 74 12.64 19.68 -9.71
C LEU A 74 13.06 18.68 -8.62
N GLN A 75 12.64 18.89 -7.37
CA GLN A 75 12.91 17.95 -6.28
C GLN A 75 12.32 16.56 -6.58
N HIS A 76 11.08 16.49 -7.08
CA HIS A 76 10.45 15.22 -7.44
C HIS A 76 11.19 14.52 -8.58
N VAL A 77 11.57 15.23 -9.64
CA VAL A 77 12.35 14.67 -10.75
C VAL A 77 13.68 14.11 -10.23
N ALA A 78 14.42 14.88 -9.45
CA ALA A 78 15.68 14.44 -8.86
C ALA A 78 15.50 13.20 -7.95
N THR A 79 14.42 13.16 -7.17
CA THR A 79 14.07 12.01 -6.29
C THR A 79 13.81 10.75 -7.11
N VAL A 80 13.05 10.87 -8.21
CA VAL A 80 12.75 9.73 -9.10
C VAL A 80 14.02 9.24 -9.80
N VAL A 81 14.88 10.14 -10.26
CA VAL A 81 16.18 9.77 -10.86
C VAL A 81 17.05 9.02 -9.85
N ALA A 82 17.21 9.55 -8.63
CA ALA A 82 17.99 8.89 -7.57
C ALA A 82 17.42 7.50 -7.24
N MET A 83 16.10 7.36 -7.22
CA MET A 83 15.45 6.06 -6.99
C MET A 83 15.76 5.05 -8.09
N ASN A 84 15.71 5.46 -9.35
CA ASN A 84 16.04 4.59 -10.48
C ASN A 84 17.50 4.13 -10.42
N LEU A 85 18.43 5.02 -10.04
CA LEU A 85 19.84 4.66 -9.85
C LEU A 85 20.02 3.62 -8.74
N LEU A 86 19.40 3.81 -7.57
CA LEU A 86 19.47 2.84 -6.48
C LEU A 86 18.90 1.46 -6.86
N ARG A 87 17.84 1.44 -7.69
CA ARG A 87 17.27 0.19 -8.20
C ARG A 87 18.18 -0.51 -9.19
N LEU A 88 18.82 0.25 -10.07
CA LEU A 88 19.80 -0.29 -11.02
C LEU A 88 20.98 -0.93 -10.28
N LEU A 89 21.52 -0.24 -9.28
CA LEU A 89 22.60 -0.76 -8.43
C LEU A 89 22.16 -2.02 -7.69
N ALA A 90 20.98 -2.00 -7.05
CA ALA A 90 20.45 -3.18 -6.37
C ALA A 90 20.24 -4.38 -7.31
N TRP A 91 19.81 -4.13 -8.55
CA TRP A 91 19.69 -5.17 -9.56
C TRP A 91 21.06 -5.74 -9.96
N GLN A 92 22.06 -4.88 -10.16
CA GLN A 92 23.42 -5.29 -10.47
C GLN A 92 24.05 -6.13 -9.33
N ASP A 93 23.75 -5.78 -8.07
CA ASP A 93 24.21 -6.49 -6.88
C ASP A 93 23.38 -7.76 -6.58
N GLY A 94 22.38 -8.09 -7.40
CA GLY A 94 21.49 -9.23 -7.18
C GLY A 94 20.59 -9.11 -5.96
N ILE A 95 20.42 -7.90 -5.41
CA ILE A 95 19.57 -7.65 -4.23
C ILE A 95 18.09 -7.77 -4.65
N PRO A 96 17.33 -8.72 -4.07
CA PRO A 96 15.95 -8.92 -4.46
C PRO A 96 15.06 -7.74 -4.03
N LEU A 97 14.04 -7.45 -4.85
CA LEU A 97 12.98 -6.50 -4.50
C LEU A 97 12.33 -6.86 -3.15
N ALA A 98 12.01 -5.85 -2.36
CA ALA A 98 11.36 -6.04 -1.07
C ALA A 98 10.06 -6.84 -1.25
N ARG A 99 9.96 -7.98 -0.54
CA ARG A 99 8.76 -8.82 -0.58
C ARG A 99 7.58 -8.10 0.07
N THR A 100 6.38 -8.28 -0.49
CA THR A 100 5.14 -7.77 0.11
C THR A 100 5.02 -8.28 1.53
N ARG A 101 4.94 -7.35 2.51
CA ARG A 101 4.76 -7.70 3.91
C ARG A 101 3.43 -8.44 4.07
N ARG A 102 3.47 -9.67 4.59
CA ARG A 102 2.27 -10.40 5.03
C ARG A 102 1.78 -9.80 6.35
N SER A 103 0.51 -9.44 6.43
CA SER A 103 -0.07 -8.94 7.67
C SER A 103 -0.26 -10.09 8.68
N PRO A 104 -0.20 -9.83 10.00
CA PRO A 104 -0.49 -10.85 11.01
C PRO A 104 -1.87 -11.49 10.83
N PHE A 105 -2.85 -10.72 10.35
CA PHE A 105 -4.19 -11.20 10.05
C PHE A 105 -4.20 -12.23 8.90
N LEU A 106 -3.44 -12.00 7.83
CA LEU A 106 -3.33 -12.96 6.73
C LEU A 106 -2.69 -14.27 7.19
N LEU A 107 -1.67 -14.19 8.06
CA LEU A 107 -1.05 -15.38 8.65
C LEU A 107 -2.04 -16.16 9.52
N LEU A 108 -2.87 -15.46 10.30
CA LEU A 108 -3.92 -16.09 11.11
C LEU A 108 -4.98 -16.78 10.24
N MET A 109 -5.44 -16.14 9.16
CA MET A 109 -6.41 -16.75 8.23
C MET A 109 -5.86 -18.02 7.56
N GLN A 110 -4.57 -18.04 7.22
CA GLN A 110 -3.90 -19.20 6.63
C GLN A 110 -3.69 -20.36 7.61
N ALA A 111 -3.67 -20.09 8.92
CA ALA A 111 -3.50 -21.11 9.95
C ALA A 111 -4.82 -21.76 10.39
N ILE A 112 -5.97 -21.15 10.05
CA ILE A 112 -7.30 -21.61 10.47
C ILE A 112 -8.07 -22.23 9.28
N GLY A 113 -7.59 -22.04 8.04
CA GLY A 113 -8.12 -22.70 6.85
C GLY A 113 -7.28 -23.92 6.47
#